data_AF-A0A7W2MSA8-F1
#
_entry.id   AF-A0A7W2MSA8-F1
#
_cell.length_a   1.000
_cell.length_b   1.000
_cell.length_c   1.000
_cell.angle_alpha   90.00
_cell.angle_beta   90.00
_cell.angle_gamma   90.00
#
_symmetry.space_group_name_H-M   'P 1'
#
loop_
_entity.id
_entity.type
_entity.pdbx_description
1 polymer ?
#
loop_
_entity_poly.entity_id
_entity_poly.type
_entity_poly.pdbx_seq_one_letter_code
_entity_poly.pdbx_strand_id
1 'polypeptide(L)'
;MKLTSLQSKLLAALIAILLFSAVIYFYSSKDTALPKMTVQEKKARFKNLIIPAVNDVYAELMVRYNKVSASLESGSDADRIAKLKVEYKAKSDAELLMALKPHPKSIAIAQAAMESSWATSRFFREAYNIFGVWSFDKDEPRIPALKKRGDKTIWVKEYSSIKASVSDYYRTIARGGAFKEFRKLKMKTDDPFALVKKLDRYSEKGAEYGHELTSIIKFNKFHQLDANN
;
A
#
# COMPACT_ATOMS: atom_id res chain seq x y z
N MET A 1 -27.10 41.40 -10.00
CA MET A 1 -28.45 40.98 -10.44
C MET A 1 -28.88 39.82 -9.54
N LYS A 2 -29.99 39.94 -8.78
CA LYS A 2 -30.47 38.84 -7.92
C LYS A 2 -31.24 37.85 -8.76
N LEU A 3 -30.91 36.56 -8.66
CA LEU A 3 -31.64 35.49 -9.31
C LEU A 3 -33.08 35.43 -8.77
N THR A 4 -34.05 35.25 -9.64
CA THR A 4 -35.44 34.97 -9.23
C THR A 4 -35.51 33.60 -8.56
N SER A 5 -36.55 33.35 -7.75
CA SER A 5 -36.78 32.06 -7.11
C SER A 5 -36.74 30.88 -8.10
N LEU A 6 -37.28 31.08 -9.31
CA LEU A 6 -37.25 30.08 -10.38
C LEU A 6 -35.83 29.85 -10.92
N GLN A 7 -35.06 30.92 -11.14
CA GLN A 7 -33.67 30.83 -11.61
C GLN A 7 -32.76 30.14 -10.59
N SER A 8 -32.95 30.39 -9.29
CA SER A 8 -32.20 29.72 -8.22
C SER A 8 -32.49 28.22 -8.16
N LYS A 9 -33.76 27.81 -8.34
CA LYS A 9 -34.14 26.38 -8.40
C LYS A 9 -33.57 25.68 -9.63
N LEU A 10 -33.60 26.34 -10.80
CA LEU A 10 -33.01 25.82 -12.03
C LEU A 10 -31.49 25.65 -11.91
N LEU A 11 -30.80 26.62 -11.32
CA LEU A 11 -29.35 26.56 -11.08
C LEU A 11 -28.98 25.42 -10.13
N ALA A 12 -29.73 25.24 -9.03
CA ALA A 12 -29.52 24.14 -8.09
C ALA A 12 -29.73 22.77 -8.74
N ALA A 13 -30.76 22.62 -9.58
CA ALA A 13 -31.01 21.40 -10.34
C ALA A 13 -29.86 21.09 -11.32
N LEU A 14 -29.35 22.11 -12.01
CA LEU A 14 -28.22 21.97 -12.93
C LEU A 14 -26.93 21.53 -12.22
N ILE A 15 -26.64 22.09 -11.04
CA ILE A 15 -25.51 21.67 -10.21
C ILE A 15 -25.68 20.22 -9.75
N ALA A 16 -26.89 19.83 -9.31
CA ALA A 16 -27.16 18.46 -8.89
C ALA A 16 -26.98 17.46 -10.05
N ILE A 17 -27.43 17.79 -11.27
CA ILE A 17 -27.22 16.98 -12.47
C ILE A 17 -25.73 16.89 -12.81
N LEU A 18 -24.99 18.00 -12.74
CA LEU A 18 -23.55 18.02 -12.97
C LEU A 18 -22.80 17.14 -11.96
N LEU A 19 -23.11 17.26 -10.66
CA LEU A 19 -22.52 16.43 -9.62
C LEU A 19 -22.89 14.96 -9.82
N PHE A 20 -24.14 14.66 -10.12
CA PHE A 20 -24.60 13.29 -10.38
C PHE A 20 -23.93 12.69 -11.62
N SER A 21 -23.80 13.47 -12.70
CA SER A 21 -23.11 13.05 -13.92
C SER A 21 -21.61 12.86 -13.70
N ALA A 22 -20.96 13.71 -12.90
CA ALA A 22 -19.57 13.54 -12.49
C ALA A 22 -19.37 12.30 -11.63
N VAL A 23 -20.31 12.01 -10.72
CA VAL A 23 -20.34 10.78 -9.92
C VAL A 23 -20.52 9.56 -10.83
N ILE A 24 -21.52 9.57 -11.73
CA ILE A 24 -21.74 8.47 -12.69
C ILE A 24 -20.50 8.27 -13.57
N TYR A 25 -19.93 9.33 -14.13
CA TYR A 25 -18.73 9.27 -14.95
C TYR A 25 -17.54 8.69 -14.14
N PHE A 26 -17.35 9.15 -12.91
CA PHE A 26 -16.32 8.65 -12.02
C PHE A 26 -16.49 7.15 -11.74
N TYR A 27 -17.71 6.69 -11.42
CA TYR A 27 -18.00 5.27 -11.17
C TYR A 27 -17.95 4.41 -12.44
N SER A 28 -18.41 4.93 -13.58
CA SER A 28 -18.42 4.21 -14.87
C SER A 28 -17.01 4.11 -15.47
N SER A 29 -16.12 5.08 -15.21
CA SER A 29 -14.74 5.06 -15.70
C SER A 29 -13.86 3.98 -15.05
N LYS A 30 -14.23 3.48 -13.85
CA LYS A 30 -13.46 2.46 -13.10
C LYS A 30 -13.39 1.11 -13.82
N ASP A 31 -14.34 0.79 -14.70
CA ASP A 31 -14.41 -0.51 -15.39
C ASP A 31 -14.00 -0.44 -16.88
N THR A 32 -13.23 0.57 -17.28
CA THR A 32 -12.66 0.58 -18.63
C THR A 32 -11.53 -0.44 -18.72
N ALA A 33 -11.65 -1.38 -19.67
CA ALA A 33 -10.57 -2.31 -19.98
C ALA A 33 -9.29 -1.53 -20.29
N LEU A 34 -8.16 -1.93 -19.69
CA LEU A 34 -6.88 -1.29 -20.02
C LEU A 34 -6.60 -1.44 -21.52
N PRO A 35 -6.04 -0.41 -22.17
CA PRO A 35 -5.58 -0.56 -23.54
C PRO A 35 -4.57 -1.70 -23.61
N LYS A 36 -4.52 -2.39 -24.76
CA LYS A 36 -3.45 -3.36 -25.02
C LYS A 36 -2.10 -2.63 -24.93
N MET A 37 -1.17 -3.19 -24.16
CA MET A 37 0.16 -2.62 -23.93
C MET A 37 1.21 -3.72 -24.07
N THR A 38 2.39 -3.35 -24.55
CA THR A 38 3.61 -4.16 -24.46
C THR A 38 4.03 -4.35 -23.00
N VAL A 39 4.92 -5.31 -22.75
CA VAL A 39 5.48 -5.53 -21.41
C VAL A 39 6.23 -4.29 -20.91
N GLN A 40 6.91 -3.58 -21.80
CA GLN A 40 7.70 -2.40 -21.53
C GLN A 40 6.80 -1.22 -21.12
N GLU A 41 5.74 -0.94 -21.87
CA GLU A 41 4.76 0.10 -21.54
C GLU A 41 4.06 -0.18 -20.21
N LYS A 42 3.66 -1.44 -20.00
CA LYS A 42 3.08 -1.89 -18.73
C LYS A 42 4.01 -1.60 -17.55
N LYS A 43 5.30 -1.95 -17.68
CA LYS A 43 6.31 -1.69 -16.64
C LYS A 43 6.58 -0.20 -16.45
N ALA A 44 6.59 0.60 -17.51
CA ALA A 44 6.77 2.05 -17.43
C ALA A 44 5.59 2.71 -16.68
N ARG A 45 4.35 2.37 -17.05
CA ARG A 45 3.15 2.81 -16.34
C ARG A 45 3.17 2.41 -14.87
N PHE A 46 3.53 1.15 -14.58
CA PHE A 46 3.69 0.67 -13.21
C PHE A 46 4.67 1.55 -12.41
N LYS A 47 5.86 1.82 -12.96
CA LYS A 47 6.88 2.64 -12.30
C LYS A 47 6.34 4.05 -11.99
N ASN A 48 5.67 4.68 -12.96
CA ASN A 48 5.11 6.03 -12.80
C ASN A 48 4.03 6.12 -11.72
N LEU A 49 3.27 5.04 -11.51
CA LEU A 49 2.20 5.00 -10.50
C LEU A 49 2.71 4.61 -9.11
N ILE A 50 3.62 3.63 -9.03
CA ILE A 50 3.97 2.99 -7.75
C ILE A 50 5.20 3.63 -7.10
N ILE A 51 6.23 3.99 -7.87
CA ILE A 51 7.49 4.50 -7.28
C ILE A 51 7.26 5.79 -6.48
N PRO A 52 6.54 6.81 -6.98
CA PRO A 52 6.28 8.02 -6.20
C PRO A 52 5.53 7.71 -4.89
N ALA A 53 4.49 6.88 -4.95
CA ALA A 53 3.72 6.51 -3.77
C ALA A 53 4.57 5.75 -2.72
N VAL A 54 5.46 4.86 -3.15
CA VAL A 54 6.39 4.16 -2.26
C VAL A 54 7.41 5.12 -1.66
N ASN A 55 7.98 6.04 -2.46
CA ASN A 55 8.92 7.04 -1.98
C ASN A 55 8.30 7.92 -0.89
N ASP A 56 7.09 8.43 -1.14
CA ASP A 56 6.38 9.30 -0.19
C ASP A 56 6.10 8.59 1.14
N VAL A 57 5.56 7.37 1.09
CA VAL A 57 5.27 6.59 2.30
C VAL A 57 6.56 6.23 3.03
N TYR A 58 7.61 5.83 2.30
CA TYR A 58 8.90 5.51 2.91
C TYR A 58 9.49 6.71 3.64
N ALA A 59 9.47 7.90 3.04
CA ALA A 59 9.95 9.13 3.66
C ALA A 59 9.16 9.46 4.93
N GLU A 60 7.83 9.39 4.90
CA GLU A 60 6.98 9.59 6.07
C GLU A 60 7.28 8.60 7.21
N LEU A 61 7.47 7.32 6.87
CA LEU A 61 7.81 6.28 7.83
C LEU A 61 9.21 6.46 8.42
N MET A 62 10.20 6.87 7.62
CA MET A 62 11.54 7.18 8.11
C MET A 62 11.55 8.38 9.06
N VAL A 63 10.82 9.45 8.73
CA VAL A 63 10.65 10.60 9.63
C VAL A 63 10.01 10.16 10.95
N ARG A 64 8.95 9.35 10.89
CA ARG A 64 8.29 8.80 12.09
C ARG A 64 9.26 7.94 12.90
N TYR A 65 10.03 7.08 12.26
CA TYR A 65 11.02 6.21 12.91
C TYR A 65 12.09 7.04 13.64
N ASN A 66 12.71 7.99 12.95
CA ASN A 66 13.75 8.85 13.53
C ASN A 66 13.22 9.67 14.72
N LYS A 67 12.01 10.24 14.60
CA LYS A 67 11.37 10.98 15.69
C LYS A 67 11.15 10.09 16.92
N VAL A 68 10.67 8.86 16.73
CA VAL A 68 10.43 7.94 17.84
C VAL A 68 11.74 7.44 18.45
N SER A 69 12.78 7.21 17.64
CA SER A 69 14.12 6.87 18.14
C SER A 69 14.67 7.97 19.04
N ALA A 70 14.60 9.23 18.59
CA ALA A 70 15.04 10.38 19.36
C ALA A 70 14.26 10.52 20.68
N SER A 71 12.92 10.41 20.66
CA SER A 71 12.10 10.47 21.88
C SER A 71 12.44 9.35 22.87
N LEU A 72 12.79 8.15 22.38
CA LEU A 72 13.22 7.03 23.22
C LEU A 72 14.59 7.28 23.86
N GLU A 73 15.53 7.85 23.11
CA GLU A 73 16.87 8.19 23.60
C GLU A 73 16.82 9.32 24.64
N SER A 74 15.97 10.33 24.44
CA SER A 74 15.81 11.46 25.36
C SER A 74 14.84 11.19 26.52
N GLY A 75 14.14 10.05 26.52
CA GLY A 75 13.11 9.74 27.51
C GLY A 75 11.87 10.63 27.45
N SER A 76 11.59 11.27 26.31
CA SER A 76 10.43 12.15 26.11
C SER A 76 9.24 11.41 25.46
N ASP A 77 8.06 12.05 25.42
CA ASP A 77 6.86 11.52 24.76
C ASP A 77 6.39 10.12 25.24
N ALA A 78 6.56 9.80 26.52
CA ALA A 78 6.26 8.49 27.09
C ALA A 78 4.83 7.99 26.76
N ASP A 79 3.82 8.87 26.85
CA ASP A 79 2.43 8.54 26.50
C ASP A 79 2.25 8.15 25.03
N ARG A 80 2.95 8.85 24.13
CA ARG A 80 2.92 8.54 22.69
C ARG A 80 3.60 7.21 22.44
N ILE A 81 4.75 6.95 23.05
CA ILE A 81 5.48 5.68 22.93
C ILE A 81 4.63 4.52 23.44
N ALA A 82 3.95 4.67 24.59
CA ALA A 82 3.04 3.66 25.13
C ALA A 82 1.90 3.33 24.15
N LYS A 83 1.26 4.35 23.56
CA LYS A 83 0.24 4.17 22.52
C LYS A 83 0.78 3.46 21.28
N LEU A 84 2.01 3.80 20.85
CA LEU A 84 2.66 3.16 19.71
C LEU A 84 3.00 1.69 19.99
N LYS A 85 3.44 1.34 21.21
CA LYS A 85 3.69 -0.06 21.59
C LYS A 85 2.42 -0.89 21.49
N VAL A 86 1.29 -0.37 21.99
CA VAL A 86 -0.02 -1.01 21.85
C VAL A 86 -0.41 -1.13 20.38
N GLU A 87 -0.29 -0.05 19.60
CA GLU A 87 -0.60 -0.07 18.17
C GLU A 87 0.20 -1.15 17.45
N TYR A 88 1.53 -1.17 17.59
CA TYR A 88 2.41 -2.09 16.86
C TYR A 88 2.59 -3.45 17.53
N LYS A 89 1.87 -3.72 18.63
CA LYS A 89 2.00 -4.95 19.43
C LYS A 89 3.44 -5.23 19.89
N ALA A 90 4.19 -4.17 20.18
CA ALA A 90 5.58 -4.22 20.62
C ALA A 90 5.66 -4.29 22.15
N LYS A 91 6.50 -5.18 22.68
CA LYS A 91 6.67 -5.38 24.13
C LYS A 91 7.82 -4.58 24.73
N SER A 92 8.68 -4.01 23.89
CA SER A 92 9.85 -3.22 24.29
C SER A 92 10.11 -2.09 23.29
N ASP A 93 10.97 -1.15 23.66
CA ASP A 93 11.41 -0.06 22.78
C ASP A 93 12.13 -0.59 21.54
N ALA A 94 12.97 -1.61 21.72
CA ALA A 94 13.63 -2.31 20.61
C ALA A 94 12.62 -2.96 19.66
N GLU A 95 11.57 -3.61 20.18
CA GLU A 95 10.50 -4.16 19.34
C GLU A 95 9.72 -3.08 18.61
N LEU A 96 9.51 -1.92 19.22
CA LEU A 96 8.84 -0.79 18.58
C LEU A 96 9.69 -0.21 17.44
N LEU A 97 10.99 0.00 17.67
CA LEU A 97 11.91 0.48 16.64
C LEU A 97 12.01 -0.51 15.46
N MET A 98 12.09 -1.81 15.75
CA MET A 98 12.00 -2.87 14.73
C MET A 98 10.68 -2.81 13.95
N ALA A 99 9.55 -2.50 14.60
CA ALA A 99 8.28 -2.33 13.91
C ALA A 99 8.29 -1.11 12.98
N LEU A 100 8.79 0.03 13.46
CA LEU A 100 8.69 1.33 12.79
C LEU A 100 9.67 1.56 11.65
N LYS A 101 10.92 1.05 11.71
CA LYS A 101 11.92 1.27 10.64
C LYS A 101 11.39 0.74 9.29
N PRO A 102 11.09 1.51 8.26
CA PRO A 102 10.63 0.92 7.00
C PRO A 102 11.73 0.05 6.36
N HIS A 103 11.32 -1.00 5.63
CA HIS A 103 12.26 -1.81 4.84
C HIS A 103 12.57 -1.15 3.49
N PRO A 104 13.64 -1.55 2.77
CA PRO A 104 14.03 -0.96 1.49
C PRO A 104 12.86 -0.86 0.50
N LYS A 105 12.84 0.24 -0.26
CA LYS A 105 11.78 0.60 -1.20
C LYS A 105 11.68 -0.42 -2.33
N SER A 106 12.83 -0.95 -2.76
CA SER A 106 12.90 -1.97 -3.81
C SER A 106 12.05 -3.21 -3.50
N ILE A 107 11.96 -3.63 -2.23
CA ILE A 107 11.13 -4.77 -1.80
C ILE A 107 9.64 -4.43 -1.97
N ALA A 108 9.20 -3.26 -1.49
CA ALA A 108 7.81 -2.83 -1.62
C ALA A 108 7.39 -2.71 -3.09
N ILE A 109 8.27 -2.16 -3.93
CA ILE A 109 8.03 -2.01 -5.37
C ILE A 109 7.98 -3.39 -6.05
N ALA A 110 8.86 -4.32 -5.71
CA ALA A 110 8.86 -5.66 -6.28
C ALA A 110 7.61 -6.46 -5.87
N GLN A 111 7.21 -6.39 -4.59
CA GLN A 111 5.96 -7.00 -4.14
C GLN A 111 4.78 -6.35 -4.87
N ALA A 112 4.71 -5.01 -4.95
CA ALA A 112 3.66 -4.34 -5.69
C ALA A 112 3.58 -4.80 -7.16
N ALA A 113 4.72 -4.98 -7.85
CA ALA A 113 4.75 -5.48 -9.21
C ALA A 113 4.16 -6.90 -9.33
N MET A 114 4.51 -7.77 -8.40
CA MET A 114 4.06 -9.16 -8.38
C MET A 114 2.58 -9.28 -8.00
N GLU A 115 2.15 -8.63 -6.91
CA GLU A 115 0.79 -8.75 -6.36
C GLU A 115 -0.28 -8.05 -7.23
N SER A 116 0.09 -6.95 -7.91
CA SER A 116 -0.83 -6.18 -8.75
C SER A 116 -0.74 -6.48 -10.25
N SER A 117 0.02 -7.51 -10.63
CA SER A 117 0.35 -7.83 -12.02
C SER A 117 0.93 -6.64 -12.80
N TRP A 118 1.81 -5.88 -12.18
CA TRP A 118 2.34 -4.60 -12.69
C TRP A 118 1.27 -3.51 -12.83
N ALA A 119 0.46 -3.33 -11.78
CA ALA A 119 -0.62 -2.33 -11.70
C ALA A 119 -1.70 -2.50 -12.79
N THR A 120 -1.94 -3.73 -13.25
CA THR A 120 -3.00 -4.04 -14.23
C THR A 120 -4.12 -4.90 -13.67
N SER A 121 -3.95 -5.48 -12.47
CA SER A 121 -4.99 -6.28 -11.84
C SER A 121 -6.28 -5.48 -11.66
N ARG A 122 -7.43 -6.15 -11.72
CA ARG A 122 -8.75 -5.54 -11.48
C ARG A 122 -8.79 -4.84 -10.11
N PHE A 123 -8.27 -5.50 -9.08
CA PHE A 123 -8.25 -4.95 -7.72
C PHE A 123 -7.42 -3.68 -7.61
N PHE A 124 -6.31 -3.55 -8.35
CA PHE A 124 -5.58 -2.31 -8.42
C PHE A 124 -6.38 -1.21 -9.13
N ARG A 125 -6.99 -1.52 -10.28
CA ARG A 125 -7.69 -0.52 -11.11
C ARG A 125 -8.96 0.02 -10.45
N GLU A 126 -9.75 -0.85 -9.84
CA GLU A 126 -11.06 -0.49 -9.29
C GLU A 126 -11.00 -0.05 -7.83
N ALA A 127 -10.04 -0.58 -7.06
CA ALA A 127 -9.99 -0.45 -5.62
C ALA A 127 -8.64 0.06 -5.07
N TYR A 128 -7.68 0.40 -5.94
CA TYR A 128 -6.30 0.73 -5.57
C TYR A 128 -5.64 -0.32 -4.65
N ASN A 129 -6.14 -1.55 -4.66
CA ASN A 129 -5.66 -2.62 -3.79
C ASN A 129 -4.51 -3.36 -4.47
N ILE A 130 -3.30 -2.89 -4.19
CA ILE A 130 -2.06 -3.39 -4.79
C ILE A 130 -1.73 -4.80 -4.29
N PHE A 131 -1.99 -5.07 -3.02
CA PHE A 131 -1.50 -6.25 -2.29
C PHE A 131 -2.59 -7.30 -2.01
N GLY A 132 -3.75 -7.17 -2.66
CA GLY A 132 -4.86 -8.12 -2.53
C GLY A 132 -5.44 -8.22 -1.11
N VAL A 133 -5.43 -7.14 -0.34
CA VAL A 133 -5.85 -7.13 1.07
C VAL A 133 -7.35 -7.43 1.17
N TRP A 134 -7.70 -8.46 1.94
CA TRP A 134 -9.09 -8.83 2.18
C TRP A 134 -9.76 -7.84 3.14
N SER A 135 -11.04 -7.62 2.90
CA SER A 135 -11.90 -6.81 3.76
C SER A 135 -12.86 -7.74 4.50
N PHE A 136 -12.78 -7.72 5.83
CA PHE A 136 -13.70 -8.46 6.71
C PHE A 136 -14.73 -7.55 7.36
N ASP A 137 -14.43 -6.25 7.39
CA ASP A 137 -15.35 -5.22 7.85
C ASP A 137 -16.34 -4.89 6.73
N LYS A 138 -17.62 -4.82 7.05
CA LYS A 138 -18.68 -4.47 6.08
C LYS A 138 -18.90 -2.97 5.95
N ASP A 139 -18.40 -2.20 6.89
CA ASP A 139 -18.57 -0.76 6.97
C ASP A 139 -17.37 -0.02 6.33
N GLU A 140 -16.30 -0.75 5.94
CA GLU A 140 -15.20 -0.18 5.16
C GLU A 140 -15.43 -0.30 3.64
N PRO A 141 -14.92 0.66 2.82
CA PRO A 141 -14.97 0.55 1.37
C PRO A 141 -14.33 -0.75 0.87
N ARG A 142 -15.04 -1.47 0.01
CA ARG A 142 -14.64 -2.79 -0.49
C ARG A 142 -15.35 -3.15 -1.78
N ILE A 143 -14.69 -3.96 -2.62
CA ILE A 143 -15.27 -4.52 -3.84
C ILE A 143 -15.30 -6.06 -3.77
N PRO A 144 -16.25 -6.73 -4.44
CA PRO A 144 -16.29 -8.18 -4.44
C PRO A 144 -15.19 -8.76 -5.34
N ALA A 145 -14.59 -9.86 -4.91
CA ALA A 145 -13.82 -10.72 -5.79
C ALA A 145 -14.76 -11.43 -6.77
N LEU A 146 -14.31 -11.63 -8.01
CA LEU A 146 -15.10 -12.34 -9.02
C LEU A 146 -15.28 -13.83 -8.67
N LYS A 147 -14.34 -14.41 -7.92
CA LYS A 147 -14.42 -15.80 -7.44
C LYS A 147 -15.01 -15.84 -6.03
N LYS A 148 -15.98 -16.72 -5.82
CA LYS A 148 -16.50 -17.07 -4.49
C LYS A 148 -15.63 -18.18 -3.86
N ARG A 149 -15.67 -18.29 -2.53
CA ARG A 149 -15.12 -19.44 -1.79
C ARG A 149 -16.29 -20.23 -1.20
N GLY A 150 -16.67 -21.31 -1.90
CA GLY A 150 -17.97 -21.93 -1.69
C GLY A 150 -19.07 -20.90 -1.96
N ASP A 151 -20.00 -20.74 -1.02
CA ASP A 151 -21.11 -19.79 -1.14
C ASP A 151 -20.77 -18.37 -0.70
N LYS A 152 -19.58 -18.15 -0.13
CA LYS A 152 -19.19 -16.85 0.43
C LYS A 152 -18.49 -15.98 -0.61
N THR A 153 -18.99 -14.75 -0.75
CA THR A 153 -18.31 -13.68 -1.48
C THR A 153 -17.06 -13.26 -0.71
N ILE A 154 -15.89 -13.30 -1.36
CA ILE A 154 -14.68 -12.70 -0.83
C ILE A 154 -14.72 -11.21 -1.14
N TRP A 155 -14.49 -10.37 -0.13
CA TRP A 155 -14.39 -8.93 -0.29
C TRP A 155 -12.94 -8.51 -0.20
N VAL A 156 -12.52 -7.61 -1.09
CA VAL A 156 -11.21 -6.99 -1.03
C VAL A 156 -11.36 -5.52 -0.71
N LYS A 157 -10.45 -5.01 0.12
CA LYS A 157 -10.47 -3.62 0.58
C LYS A 157 -10.33 -2.65 -0.59
N GLU A 158 -11.08 -1.56 -0.56
CA GLU A 158 -10.91 -0.41 -1.44
C GLU A 158 -10.17 0.70 -0.69
N TYR A 159 -9.12 1.21 -1.32
CA TYR A 159 -8.31 2.30 -0.81
C TYR A 159 -8.66 3.59 -1.54
N SER A 160 -8.52 4.73 -0.86
CA SER A 160 -8.70 6.05 -1.46
C SER A 160 -7.60 6.42 -2.46
N SER A 161 -6.43 5.79 -2.37
CA SER A 161 -5.27 6.06 -3.24
C SER A 161 -4.25 4.92 -3.20
N ILE A 162 -3.33 4.93 -4.17
CA ILE A 162 -2.14 4.06 -4.20
C ILE A 162 -1.32 4.25 -2.90
N LYS A 163 -1.14 5.51 -2.47
CA LYS A 163 -0.41 5.85 -1.23
C LYS A 163 -1.05 5.20 0.00
N ALA A 164 -2.38 5.20 0.10
CA ALA A 164 -3.10 4.55 1.19
C ALA A 164 -2.89 3.02 1.20
N SER A 165 -2.92 2.37 0.03
CA SER A 165 -2.63 0.93 -0.08
C SER A 165 -1.20 0.59 0.32
N VAL A 166 -0.22 1.40 -0.12
CA VAL A 166 1.20 1.23 0.27
C VAL A 166 1.41 1.42 1.77
N SER A 167 0.77 2.43 2.37
CA SER A 167 0.83 2.68 3.82
C SER A 167 0.28 1.51 4.64
N ASP A 168 -0.86 0.95 4.23
CA ASP A 168 -1.47 -0.20 4.90
C ASP A 168 -0.63 -1.49 4.74
N TYR A 169 0.03 -1.67 3.59
CA TYR A 169 1.01 -2.74 3.39
C TYR A 169 2.20 -2.64 4.34
N TYR A 170 2.84 -1.47 4.44
CA TYR A 170 3.95 -1.29 5.39
C TYR A 170 3.50 -1.53 6.83
N ARG A 171 2.29 -1.06 7.18
CA ARG A 171 1.69 -1.29 8.51
C ARG A 171 1.43 -2.79 8.77
N THR A 172 1.03 -3.54 7.76
CA THR A 172 0.81 -4.99 7.86
C THR A 172 2.12 -5.72 8.17
N ILE A 173 3.20 -5.40 7.47
CA ILE A 173 4.53 -5.96 7.74
C ILE A 173 5.05 -5.53 9.13
N ALA A 174 4.78 -4.29 9.53
CA ALA A 174 5.19 -3.77 10.83
C ALA A 174 4.51 -4.49 12.01
N ARG A 175 3.24 -4.91 11.86
CA ARG A 175 2.42 -5.51 12.94
C ARG A 175 2.36 -7.03 12.91
N GLY A 176 2.52 -7.66 11.75
CA GLY A 176 2.30 -9.09 11.57
C GLY A 176 3.31 -9.95 12.35
N GLY A 177 2.84 -10.93 13.11
CA GLY A 177 3.71 -11.84 13.86
C GLY A 177 4.64 -12.66 12.94
N ALA A 178 4.16 -13.02 11.75
CA ALA A 178 4.91 -13.75 10.74
C ALA A 178 6.20 -13.04 10.29
N PHE A 179 6.27 -11.71 10.40
CA PHE A 179 7.40 -10.90 9.91
C PHE A 179 8.41 -10.53 11.00
N LYS A 180 8.36 -11.16 12.19
CA LYS A 180 9.28 -10.83 13.29
C LYS A 180 10.75 -10.97 12.90
N GLU A 181 11.13 -12.07 12.24
CA GLU A 181 12.51 -12.30 11.80
C GLU A 181 12.93 -11.35 10.68
N PHE A 182 12.03 -11.02 9.75
CA PHE A 182 12.25 -9.97 8.76
C PHE A 182 12.54 -8.63 9.45
N ARG A 183 11.74 -8.27 10.46
CA ARG A 183 11.92 -7.00 11.18
C ARG A 183 13.20 -6.93 11.98
N LYS A 184 13.64 -8.05 12.55
CA LYS A 184 14.93 -8.16 13.21
C LYS A 184 16.10 -8.01 12.23
N LEU A 185 15.98 -8.60 11.04
CA LEU A 185 17.04 -8.55 10.04
C LEU A 185 17.23 -7.15 9.42
N LYS A 186 16.15 -6.40 9.14
CA LYS A 186 16.25 -5.02 8.60
C LYS A 186 16.91 -4.02 9.54
N MET A 187 17.07 -4.36 10.82
CA MET A 187 17.86 -3.54 11.75
C MET A 187 19.37 -3.72 11.57
N LYS A 188 19.80 -4.80 10.91
CA LYS A 188 21.21 -5.17 10.74
C LYS A 188 21.72 -4.94 9.33
N THR A 189 20.82 -4.92 8.35
CA THR A 189 21.17 -4.75 6.95
C THR A 189 20.00 -4.13 6.20
N ASP A 190 20.30 -3.29 5.22
CA ASP A 190 19.35 -2.78 4.25
C ASP A 190 19.49 -3.51 2.89
N ASP A 191 20.25 -4.61 2.82
CA ASP A 191 20.34 -5.45 1.62
C ASP A 191 19.00 -6.11 1.31
N PRO A 192 18.31 -5.73 0.22
CA PRO A 192 17.03 -6.30 -0.12
C PRO A 192 17.11 -7.80 -0.42
N PHE A 193 18.25 -8.31 -0.90
CA PHE A 193 18.41 -9.73 -1.25
C PHE A 193 18.53 -10.63 -0.02
N ALA A 194 19.12 -10.12 1.07
CA ALA A 194 19.08 -10.79 2.36
C ALA A 194 17.67 -10.76 2.98
N LEU A 195 16.98 -9.62 2.85
CA LEU A 195 15.68 -9.40 3.49
C LEU A 195 14.55 -10.23 2.89
N VAL A 196 14.46 -10.34 1.56
CA VAL A 196 13.39 -11.11 0.89
C VAL A 196 13.38 -12.59 1.27
N LYS A 197 14.52 -13.14 1.73
CA LYS A 197 14.61 -14.52 2.26
C LYS A 197 13.83 -14.72 3.57
N LYS A 198 13.39 -13.64 4.22
CA LYS A 198 12.58 -13.66 5.45
C LYS A 198 11.09 -13.37 5.20
N LEU A 199 10.66 -13.41 3.94
CA LEU A 199 9.26 -13.23 3.52
C LEU A 199 8.58 -14.55 3.12
N ASP A 200 9.13 -15.70 3.52
CA ASP A 200 8.59 -17.04 3.28
C ASP A 200 7.14 -17.19 3.75
N ARG A 201 6.76 -16.52 4.83
CA ARG A 201 5.38 -16.54 5.36
C ARG A 201 4.45 -15.50 4.74
N TYR A 202 4.91 -14.73 3.76
CA TYR A 202 4.06 -13.77 3.05
C TYR A 202 3.13 -14.47 2.04
N SER A 203 3.60 -15.55 1.43
CA SER A 203 2.89 -16.28 0.38
C SER A 203 2.89 -17.78 0.66
N GLU A 204 1.86 -18.47 0.19
CA GLU A 204 1.80 -19.94 0.20
C GLU A 204 2.96 -20.59 -0.57
N LYS A 205 3.64 -19.83 -1.44
CA LYS A 205 4.86 -20.25 -2.15
C LYS A 205 6.08 -20.44 -1.25
N GLY A 206 6.06 -19.99 0.01
CA GLY A 206 7.18 -20.17 0.92
C GLY A 206 8.46 -19.47 0.41
N ALA A 207 9.59 -20.17 0.46
CA ALA A 207 10.89 -19.64 0.04
C ALA A 207 10.94 -19.20 -1.44
N GLU A 208 10.16 -19.83 -2.32
CA GLU A 208 10.10 -19.47 -3.75
C GLU A 208 9.66 -18.02 -3.94
N TYR A 209 8.81 -17.50 -3.06
CA TYR A 209 8.43 -16.10 -3.04
C TYR A 209 9.63 -15.15 -2.97
N GLY A 210 10.61 -15.47 -2.13
CA GLY A 210 11.84 -14.68 -2.01
C GLY A 210 12.73 -14.76 -3.26
N HIS A 211 12.72 -15.89 -3.96
CA HIS A 211 13.45 -16.07 -5.23
C HIS A 211 12.82 -15.25 -6.36
N GLU A 212 11.49 -15.26 -6.48
CA GLU A 212 10.75 -14.42 -7.43
C GLU A 212 11.01 -12.93 -7.17
N LEU A 213 10.95 -12.49 -5.91
CA LEU A 213 11.27 -11.11 -5.54
C LEU A 213 12.71 -10.73 -5.88
N THR A 214 13.67 -11.59 -5.57
CA THR A 214 15.08 -11.38 -5.94
C THR A 214 15.23 -11.16 -7.45
N SER A 215 14.56 -11.98 -8.25
CA SER A 215 14.58 -11.89 -9.72
C SER A 215 13.95 -10.59 -10.22
N ILE A 216 12.80 -10.18 -9.66
CA ILE A 216 12.15 -8.91 -10.01
C ILE A 216 13.06 -7.72 -9.66
N ILE A 217 13.64 -7.70 -8.46
CA ILE A 217 14.52 -6.61 -8.00
C ILE A 217 15.77 -6.49 -8.88
N LYS A 218 16.40 -7.62 -9.23
CA LYS A 218 17.60 -7.65 -10.08
C LYS A 218 17.30 -7.22 -11.51
N PHE A 219 16.34 -7.88 -12.16
CA PHE A 219 16.04 -7.65 -13.58
C PHE A 219 15.61 -6.20 -13.85
N ASN A 220 14.80 -5.62 -12.95
CA ASN A 220 14.28 -4.26 -13.12
C ASN A 220 15.17 -3.19 -12.45
N LYS A 221 16.32 -3.60 -11.88
CA LYS A 221 17.27 -2.73 -11.18
C LYS A 221 16.67 -1.90 -10.05
N PHE A 222 15.64 -2.43 -9.37
CA PHE A 222 14.95 -1.68 -8.31
C PHE A 222 15.81 -1.40 -7.09
N HIS A 223 16.84 -2.22 -6.83
CA HIS A 223 17.82 -1.98 -5.76
C HIS A 223 18.54 -0.62 -5.89
N GLN A 224 18.65 -0.07 -7.11
CA GLN A 224 19.25 1.26 -7.32
C GLN A 224 18.41 2.39 -6.71
N LEU A 225 17.12 2.14 -6.47
CA LEU A 225 16.22 3.11 -5.84
C LEU A 225 16.45 3.24 -4.33
N ASP A 226 17.13 2.27 -3.71
CA ASP A 226 17.42 2.27 -2.28
C ASP A 226 18.62 3.19 -1.94
N ALA A 227 19.53 3.41 -2.90
CA ALA A 227 20.74 4.23 -2.70
C ALA A 227 20.52 5.75 -2.89
N ASN A 228 19.44 6.15 -3.55
CA ASN A 228 19.15 7.55 -3.90
C ASN A 228 18.36 8.29 -2.79
N ASN A 229 18.82 8.22 -1.54
CA ASN A 229 18.24 8.99 -0.42
C ASN A 229 19.18 10.11 0.00
#